data_AF-A0AAD9M3L9-F1
#
_entry.id   AF-A0AAD9M3L9-F1
#
_cell.length_a   1.000
_cell.length_b   1.000
_cell.length_c   1.000
_cell.angle_alpha   90.00
_cell.angle_beta   90.00
_cell.angle_gamma   90.00
#
_symmetry.space_group_name_H-M   'P 1'
#
loop_
_entity.id
_entity.type
_entity.pdbx_description
1 polymer ?
#
loop_
_entity_poly.entity_id
_entity_poly.type
_entity_poly.pdbx_seq_one_letter_code
_entity_poly.pdbx_strand_id
1 'polypeptide(L)'
;MRPPRTAGAVGRTATSACLHTSTQPPRVRRPWVHTKKRPAEPQIPPSWRPFEVPEVVLDLDSWDSAYSRPYDDAERSAQQEKWGEMPRIDAAWKRIRDFEFDRQRVSDNFAKVTGHDSWRQRWAVTDLDVMTTALRGAPKHKRRPDKKRPYGSDADGVLSSVAFENAIPMSTFRDDKSFLSWLLHRKTSTWPIPQTPLAISQELISKQGSLKDLRRYILFLLQQGKDGPRRVHQCNEDIARVLFRVLSEPDKNSLTLRSFLPFFNNLFAIYQQNGWALGPELCGACLVLSAHAFQLQAAGRFLEHGLKQRYWIDGKPRISDVQAALEALHRRWDKEARNDASPPDGEAHHVPGNRPDSCRENLVSLLAGGVGNDGKVSFKAVVKSNPSQEGLKEQFSRLIARLGPPSDHSPRLK
;
A
#
# COMPACT_ATOMS: atom_id res chain seq x y z
N MET A 1 -43.98 -54.50 -13.41
CA MET A 1 -44.06 -55.14 -12.07
C MET A 1 -44.64 -54.13 -11.08
N ARG A 2 -45.85 -54.38 -10.60
CA ARG A 2 -46.55 -53.74 -9.47
C ARG A 2 -47.12 -54.90 -8.62
N PRO A 3 -47.42 -54.78 -7.31
CA PRO A 3 -48.01 -53.56 -6.74
C PRO A 3 -47.55 -53.13 -5.34
N PRO A 4 -47.99 -51.90 -4.95
CA PRO A 4 -47.94 -51.32 -3.61
C PRO A 4 -49.17 -51.69 -2.75
N ARG A 5 -49.13 -51.36 -1.46
CA ARG A 5 -50.31 -51.25 -0.56
C ARG A 5 -50.23 -49.90 0.16
N THR A 6 -51.12 -48.93 -0.14
CA THR A 6 -52.48 -48.68 0.40
C THR A 6 -52.46 -48.39 1.91
N ALA A 7 -53.20 -47.48 2.51
CA ALA A 7 -54.18 -46.41 2.19
C ALA A 7 -54.45 -45.76 3.58
N GLY A 8 -55.07 -44.61 3.79
CA GLY A 8 -56.00 -43.83 3.00
C GLY A 8 -56.39 -42.56 3.76
N ALA A 9 -57.13 -41.72 3.06
CA ALA A 9 -57.43 -40.33 3.36
C ALA A 9 -58.62 -40.11 4.32
N VAL A 10 -58.60 -38.93 4.94
CA VAL A 10 -59.66 -37.92 5.10
C VAL A 10 -61.13 -38.37 5.16
N GLY A 11 -61.83 -37.90 6.19
CA GLY A 11 -63.29 -37.76 6.19
C GLY A 11 -63.78 -36.82 7.31
N ARG A 12 -64.15 -35.59 6.95
CA ARG A 12 -65.00 -34.70 7.76
C ARG A 12 -66.46 -35.13 7.56
N THR A 13 -67.27 -35.09 8.62
CA THR A 13 -68.69 -34.67 8.54
C THR A 13 -69.20 -34.28 9.92
N ALA A 14 -69.96 -33.19 9.94
CA ALA A 14 -70.67 -32.62 11.08
C ALA A 14 -72.11 -33.16 11.14
N THR A 15 -72.66 -33.26 12.35
CA THR A 15 -74.11 -33.30 12.66
C THR A 15 -74.23 -32.78 14.10
N SER A 16 -74.75 -31.57 14.31
CA SER A 16 -76.18 -31.26 14.51
C SER A 16 -76.61 -31.35 15.98
N ALA A 17 -77.17 -30.21 16.43
CA ALA A 17 -77.68 -29.83 17.74
C ALA A 17 -78.65 -30.80 18.42
N CYS A 18 -78.76 -30.66 19.75
CA CYS A 18 -80.06 -30.53 20.43
C CYS A 18 -79.92 -29.68 21.71
N LEU A 19 -80.71 -28.61 21.76
CA LEU A 19 -81.02 -27.80 22.93
C LEU A 19 -82.05 -28.52 23.79
N HIS A 20 -81.82 -28.64 25.10
CA HIS A 20 -82.91 -28.76 26.06
C HIS A 20 -82.63 -27.85 27.25
N THR A 21 -83.45 -26.80 27.34
CA THR A 21 -83.69 -25.99 28.51
C THR A 21 -84.47 -26.78 29.55
N SER A 22 -84.01 -26.79 30.80
CA SER A 22 -84.87 -26.99 31.96
C SER A 22 -84.36 -26.13 33.13
N THR A 23 -85.21 -25.20 33.54
CA THR A 23 -85.10 -24.30 34.68
C THR A 23 -85.66 -24.95 35.95
N GLN A 24 -84.92 -24.96 37.06
CA GLN A 24 -85.26 -24.24 38.31
C GLN A 24 -84.23 -24.47 39.45
N PRO A 25 -84.11 -23.51 40.41
CA PRO A 25 -83.03 -23.36 41.41
C PRO A 25 -83.33 -24.19 42.69
N PRO A 26 -82.60 -24.14 43.84
CA PRO A 26 -81.52 -23.23 44.26
C PRO A 26 -80.33 -23.90 44.99
N ARG A 27 -79.23 -23.16 45.14
CA ARG A 27 -78.51 -22.95 46.41
C ARG A 27 -77.24 -22.15 46.11
N VAL A 28 -77.16 -20.97 46.70
CA VAL A 28 -75.96 -20.14 46.73
C VAL A 28 -74.83 -20.96 47.39
N ARG A 29 -74.00 -21.60 46.59
CA ARG A 29 -72.66 -22.03 47.01
C ARG A 29 -71.71 -20.98 46.45
N ARG A 30 -71.12 -20.20 47.36
CA ARG A 30 -70.02 -19.29 47.04
C ARG A 30 -68.98 -20.09 46.23
N PRO A 31 -68.47 -19.58 45.11
CA PRO A 31 -67.42 -20.27 44.38
C PRO A 31 -66.23 -20.46 45.32
N TRP A 32 -65.77 -21.70 45.43
CA TRP A 32 -64.50 -22.02 46.06
C TRP A 32 -63.42 -21.29 45.26
N VAL A 33 -62.94 -20.17 45.79
CA VAL A 33 -61.75 -19.52 45.27
C VAL A 33 -60.60 -20.47 45.58
N HIS A 34 -60.12 -21.19 44.57
CA HIS A 34 -58.80 -21.79 44.65
C HIS A 34 -57.82 -20.64 44.90
N THR A 35 -57.40 -20.46 46.15
CA THR A 35 -56.21 -19.68 46.46
C THR A 35 -55.04 -20.44 45.84
N LYS A 36 -54.74 -20.13 44.58
CA LYS A 36 -53.48 -20.53 43.97
C LYS A 36 -52.40 -20.06 44.94
N LYS A 37 -51.64 -21.00 45.52
CA LYS A 37 -50.45 -20.66 46.29
C LYS A 37 -49.62 -19.73 45.40
N ARG A 38 -49.37 -18.52 45.89
CA ARG A 38 -48.48 -17.57 45.21
C ARG A 38 -47.18 -18.35 44.94
N PRO A 39 -46.70 -18.43 43.68
CA PRO A 39 -45.40 -19.02 43.42
C PRO A 39 -44.38 -18.34 44.33
N ALA A 40 -43.45 -19.12 44.88
CA ALA A 40 -42.36 -18.56 45.67
C ALA A 40 -41.70 -17.45 44.84
N GLU A 41 -41.54 -16.28 45.45
CA GLU A 41 -40.96 -15.12 44.80
C GLU A 41 -39.54 -15.51 44.33
N PRO A 42 -39.24 -15.42 43.03
CA PRO A 42 -37.95 -15.86 42.52
C PRO A 42 -36.86 -15.07 43.23
N GLN A 43 -35.89 -15.77 43.83
CA GLN A 43 -34.75 -15.12 44.46
C GLN A 43 -33.86 -14.53 43.35
N ILE A 44 -34.10 -13.26 43.07
CA ILE A 44 -33.34 -12.48 42.12
C ILE A 44 -32.00 -12.11 42.80
N PRO A 45 -30.84 -12.42 42.19
CA PRO A 45 -29.55 -12.02 42.72
C PRO A 45 -29.47 -10.49 42.86
N PRO A 46 -28.77 -9.94 43.89
CA PRO A 46 -28.62 -8.49 44.07
C PRO A 46 -28.00 -7.76 42.88
N SER A 47 -27.30 -8.49 42.00
CA SER A 47 -26.67 -7.98 40.78
C SER A 47 -27.61 -7.94 39.56
N TRP A 48 -28.79 -8.55 39.65
CA TRP A 48 -29.75 -8.57 38.54
C TRP A 48 -30.50 -7.25 38.52
N ARG A 49 -30.16 -6.42 37.55
CA ARG A 49 -31.02 -5.32 37.14
C ARG A 49 -31.97 -5.87 36.08
N PRO A 50 -33.30 -5.76 36.26
CA PRO A 50 -34.21 -6.00 35.16
C PRO A 50 -33.74 -5.17 33.97
N PHE A 51 -33.83 -5.70 32.76
CA PHE A 51 -33.84 -4.83 31.59
C PHE A 51 -35.01 -3.88 31.82
N GLU A 52 -34.74 -2.58 32.02
CA GLU A 52 -35.75 -1.56 31.80
C GLU A 52 -36.05 -1.64 30.30
N VAL A 53 -37.03 -2.48 29.96
CA VAL A 53 -37.79 -2.28 28.74
C VAL A 53 -38.25 -0.83 28.88
N PRO A 54 -37.98 0.06 27.92
CA PRO A 54 -38.62 1.36 27.92
C PRO A 54 -40.12 1.11 28.13
N GLU A 55 -40.88 2.07 28.64
CA GLU A 55 -42.31 2.11 28.30
C GLU A 55 -42.40 2.37 26.79
N VAL A 56 -41.92 1.42 25.99
CA VAL A 56 -42.51 1.08 24.72
C VAL A 56 -43.90 0.70 25.17
N VAL A 57 -44.80 1.67 25.02
CA VAL A 57 -46.19 1.40 24.69
C VAL A 57 -46.11 0.28 23.68
N LEU A 58 -46.32 -0.95 24.15
CA LEU A 58 -46.63 -2.06 23.28
C LEU A 58 -47.83 -1.53 22.52
N ASP A 59 -47.62 -1.13 21.26
CA ASP A 59 -48.68 -0.79 20.32
C ASP A 59 -49.52 -2.05 20.13
N LEU A 60 -50.32 -2.36 21.14
CA LEU A 60 -51.28 -3.44 21.13
C LEU A 60 -52.69 -2.90 20.88
N ASP A 61 -52.87 -1.59 20.80
CA ASP A 61 -54.16 -0.96 20.61
C ASP A 61 -54.06 0.18 19.60
N SER A 62 -54.92 0.14 18.58
CA SER A 62 -55.15 1.21 17.61
C SER A 62 -55.26 2.58 18.30
N TRP A 63 -54.77 3.64 17.64
CA TRP A 63 -54.86 5.05 18.05
C TRP A 63 -56.23 5.51 18.60
N ASP A 64 -57.31 4.80 18.27
CA ASP A 64 -58.69 5.09 18.66
C ASP A 64 -59.23 4.24 19.83
N SER A 65 -58.39 3.50 20.55
CA SER A 65 -58.86 2.69 21.70
C SER A 65 -59.28 3.60 22.87
N ALA A 66 -60.51 3.41 23.37
CA ALA A 66 -61.03 4.15 24.53
C ALA A 66 -60.36 3.75 25.87
N TYR A 67 -59.47 2.74 25.86
CA TYR A 67 -58.80 2.21 27.05
C TYR A 67 -57.32 2.62 27.15
N SER A 68 -56.78 3.28 26.13
CA SER A 68 -55.44 3.87 26.17
C SER A 68 -55.50 5.22 26.89
N ARG A 69 -54.71 5.36 27.96
CA ARG A 69 -54.53 6.64 28.65
C ARG A 69 -53.86 7.63 27.67
N PRO A 70 -54.37 8.87 27.54
CA PRO A 70 -53.73 9.86 26.69
C PRO A 70 -52.34 10.21 27.25
N TYR A 71 -51.35 10.21 26.36
CA TYR A 71 -49.98 10.59 26.68
C TYR A 71 -49.92 12.08 27.00
N ASP A 72 -49.58 12.43 28.25
CA ASP A 72 -49.64 13.81 28.73
C ASP A 72 -48.32 14.58 28.48
N ASP A 73 -48.40 15.92 28.48
CA ASP A 73 -47.23 16.77 28.20
C ASP A 73 -46.14 16.66 29.30
N ALA A 74 -46.51 16.22 30.51
CA ALA A 74 -45.57 15.97 31.60
C ALA A 74 -44.78 14.68 31.37
N GLU A 75 -45.43 13.61 30.90
CA GLU A 75 -44.82 12.35 30.45
C GLU A 75 -43.92 12.59 29.24
N ARG A 76 -44.35 13.42 28.29
CA ARG A 76 -43.48 13.86 27.18
C ARG A 76 -42.21 14.52 27.69
N SER A 77 -42.34 15.46 28.63
CA SER A 77 -41.19 16.19 29.19
C SER A 77 -40.27 15.25 29.99
N ALA A 78 -40.84 14.37 30.81
CA ALA A 78 -40.10 13.39 31.60
C ALA A 78 -39.38 12.35 30.72
N GLN A 79 -40.01 11.91 29.63
CA GLN A 79 -39.36 11.03 28.66
C GLN A 79 -38.29 11.77 27.85
N GLN A 80 -38.48 13.04 27.51
CA GLN A 80 -37.48 13.85 26.83
C GLN A 80 -36.28 14.19 27.74
N GLU A 81 -36.48 14.28 29.06
CA GLU A 81 -35.40 14.38 30.04
C GLU A 81 -34.70 13.03 30.24
N LYS A 82 -35.46 11.92 30.36
CA LYS A 82 -34.95 10.55 30.55
C LYS A 82 -34.19 10.03 29.32
N TRP A 83 -34.69 10.32 28.12
CA TRP A 83 -34.16 9.88 26.82
C TRP A 83 -33.62 11.03 25.98
N GLY A 84 -33.32 12.17 26.61
CA GLY A 84 -32.67 13.33 25.99
C GLY A 84 -31.27 13.00 25.51
N GLU A 85 -30.35 13.97 25.51
CA GLU A 85 -28.96 13.75 25.06
C GLU A 85 -28.32 12.59 25.83
N MET A 86 -28.36 11.40 25.24
CA MET A 86 -27.72 10.20 25.74
C MET A 86 -26.37 10.12 25.05
N PRO A 87 -25.26 10.47 25.72
CA PRO A 87 -23.97 10.63 25.05
C PRO A 87 -23.49 9.34 24.38
N ARG A 88 -23.98 8.18 24.86
CA ARG A 88 -23.73 6.87 24.27
C ARG A 88 -24.45 6.66 22.93
N ILE A 89 -25.71 7.07 22.84
CA ILE A 89 -26.51 6.97 21.61
C ILE A 89 -25.98 7.98 20.59
N ASP A 90 -25.67 9.20 21.01
CA ASP A 90 -25.08 10.21 20.13
C ASP A 90 -23.69 9.80 19.64
N ALA A 91 -22.87 9.23 20.50
CA ALA A 91 -21.58 8.66 20.10
C ALA A 91 -21.76 7.48 19.13
N ALA A 92 -22.79 6.64 19.31
CA ALA A 92 -23.08 5.55 18.39
C ALA A 92 -23.54 6.08 17.03
N TRP A 93 -24.48 7.03 16.97
CA TRP A 93 -24.91 7.68 15.74
C TRP A 93 -23.76 8.41 15.04
N LYS A 94 -22.89 9.08 15.80
CA LYS A 94 -21.67 9.69 15.24
C LYS A 94 -20.78 8.64 14.58
N ARG A 95 -20.53 7.51 15.26
CA ARG A 95 -19.74 6.40 14.67
C ARG A 95 -20.39 5.82 13.42
N ILE A 96 -21.73 5.69 13.40
CA ILE A 96 -22.47 5.20 12.23
C ILE A 96 -22.31 6.18 11.06
N ARG A 97 -22.52 7.48 11.29
CA ARG A 97 -22.32 8.52 10.27
C ARG A 97 -20.89 8.54 9.73
N ASP A 98 -19.90 8.48 10.63
CA ASP A 98 -18.48 8.43 10.26
C ASP A 98 -18.19 7.18 9.41
N PHE A 99 -18.75 6.02 9.78
CA PHE A 99 -18.63 4.78 9.03
C PHE A 99 -19.27 4.86 7.64
N GLU A 100 -20.47 5.41 7.53
CA GLU A 100 -21.17 5.59 6.25
C GLU A 100 -20.43 6.53 5.31
N PHE A 101 -19.95 7.66 5.83
CA PHE A 101 -19.12 8.60 5.09
C PHE A 101 -17.85 7.92 4.57
N ASP A 102 -17.17 7.18 5.43
CA ASP A 102 -15.97 6.43 5.05
C ASP A 102 -16.27 5.32 4.03
N ARG A 103 -17.40 4.62 4.17
CA ARG A 103 -17.84 3.59 3.22
C ARG A 103 -18.11 4.20 1.85
N GLN A 104 -18.84 5.31 1.81
CA GLN A 104 -19.16 6.02 0.57
C GLN A 104 -17.88 6.51 -0.10
N ARG A 105 -17.03 7.24 0.63
CA ARG A 105 -15.74 7.74 0.12
C ARG A 105 -14.87 6.63 -0.46
N VAL A 106 -14.82 5.48 0.20
CA VAL A 106 -14.01 4.35 -0.22
C VAL A 106 -14.63 3.65 -1.44
N SER A 107 -15.95 3.53 -1.49
CA SER A 107 -16.69 3.06 -2.67
C SER A 107 -16.47 3.97 -3.88
N ASP A 108 -16.53 5.29 -3.70
CA ASP A 108 -16.28 6.27 -4.76
C ASP A 108 -14.85 6.19 -5.30
N ASN A 109 -13.86 5.92 -4.43
CA ASN A 109 -12.49 5.69 -4.86
C ASN A 109 -12.38 4.44 -5.73
N PHE A 110 -12.98 3.33 -5.29
CA PHE A 110 -12.99 2.09 -6.08
C PHE A 110 -13.73 2.26 -7.41
N ALA A 111 -14.83 3.01 -7.42
CA ALA A 111 -15.56 3.38 -8.64
C ALA A 111 -14.68 4.17 -9.61
N LYS A 112 -13.74 5.01 -9.14
CA LYS A 112 -12.78 5.70 -10.01
C LYS A 112 -11.66 4.81 -10.51
N VAL A 113 -11.18 3.88 -9.68
CA VAL A 113 -10.17 2.89 -10.10
C VAL A 113 -10.74 1.98 -11.20
N THR A 114 -11.99 1.53 -11.04
CA THR A 114 -12.71 0.70 -12.02
C THR A 114 -13.23 1.49 -13.22
N GLY A 115 -13.74 2.71 -13.00
CA GLY A 115 -14.22 3.65 -14.02
C GLY A 115 -13.11 4.33 -14.84
N HIS A 116 -11.91 3.76 -14.78
CA HIS A 116 -10.79 4.10 -15.62
C HIS A 116 -10.22 5.52 -15.51
N ASP A 117 -10.28 6.13 -14.33
CA ASP A 117 -9.51 7.35 -14.04
C ASP A 117 -8.01 7.06 -14.12
N SER A 118 -7.32 7.66 -15.11
CA SER A 118 -5.90 7.41 -15.39
C SER A 118 -5.00 7.67 -14.19
N TRP A 119 -5.36 8.58 -13.28
CA TRP A 119 -4.58 8.84 -12.08
C TRP A 119 -4.72 7.73 -11.03
N ARG A 120 -5.93 7.21 -10.85
CA ARG A 120 -6.27 6.23 -9.80
C ARG A 120 -6.08 4.79 -10.24
N GLN A 121 -6.18 4.51 -11.54
CA GLN A 121 -5.90 3.19 -12.11
C GLN A 121 -4.54 2.62 -11.73
N ARG A 122 -3.53 3.46 -11.45
CA ARG A 122 -2.24 2.98 -10.96
C ARG A 122 -2.35 2.16 -9.68
N TRP A 123 -3.42 2.32 -8.91
CA TRP A 123 -3.70 1.57 -7.70
C TRP A 123 -4.49 0.28 -7.95
N ALA A 124 -4.88 -0.03 -9.19
CA ALA A 124 -5.48 -1.32 -9.54
C ALA A 124 -4.65 -2.48 -9.00
N VAL A 125 -5.30 -3.55 -8.56
CA VAL A 125 -4.60 -4.69 -7.96
C VAL A 125 -3.81 -5.44 -9.03
N THR A 126 -2.51 -5.63 -8.79
CA THR A 126 -1.58 -6.27 -9.73
C THR A 126 -1.17 -7.66 -9.27
N ASP A 127 -0.61 -8.46 -10.18
CA ASP A 127 0.00 -9.75 -9.84
C ASP A 127 1.13 -9.64 -8.82
N LEU A 128 1.88 -8.54 -8.88
CA LEU A 128 2.92 -8.28 -7.90
C LEU A 128 2.34 -8.06 -6.50
N ASP A 129 1.19 -7.40 -6.38
CA ASP A 129 0.52 -7.19 -5.09
C ASP A 129 0.04 -8.52 -4.52
N VAL A 130 -0.63 -9.34 -5.34
CA VAL A 130 -1.09 -10.68 -4.97
C VAL A 130 0.07 -11.56 -4.53
N MET A 131 1.17 -11.60 -5.31
CA MET A 131 2.35 -12.38 -4.97
C MET A 131 3.04 -11.85 -3.71
N THR A 132 3.16 -10.53 -3.55
CA THR A 132 3.78 -9.92 -2.36
C THR A 132 2.97 -10.26 -1.12
N THR A 133 1.64 -10.20 -1.20
CA THR A 133 0.75 -10.63 -0.11
C THR A 133 0.84 -12.12 0.17
N ALA A 134 0.91 -12.97 -0.86
CA ALA A 134 1.07 -14.41 -0.66
C ALA A 134 2.40 -14.77 0.04
N LEU A 135 3.47 -14.01 -0.22
CA LEU A 135 4.79 -14.24 0.37
C LEU A 135 4.98 -13.58 1.75
N ARG A 136 4.37 -12.42 1.99
CA ARG A 136 4.60 -11.61 3.20
C ARG A 136 3.43 -11.54 4.17
N GLY A 137 2.25 -11.95 3.74
CA GLY A 137 1.00 -11.79 4.48
C GLY A 137 0.35 -10.42 4.27
N ALA A 138 -0.68 -10.14 5.07
CA ALA A 138 -1.37 -8.86 5.08
C ALA A 138 -0.52 -7.77 5.77
N PRO A 139 -0.79 -6.49 5.47
CA PRO A 139 -0.07 -5.39 6.10
C PRO A 139 -0.26 -5.36 7.61
N LYS A 140 0.82 -5.17 8.38
CA LYS A 140 0.79 -5.34 9.85
C LYS A 140 0.19 -4.17 10.64
N HIS A 141 -0.17 -3.09 9.98
CA HIS A 141 -0.63 -1.86 10.64
C HIS A 141 -2.16 -1.82 10.76
N LYS A 142 -2.65 -1.25 11.86
CA LYS A 142 -4.09 -1.28 12.23
C LYS A 142 -4.88 -0.04 11.83
N ARG A 143 -4.25 0.94 11.16
CA ARG A 143 -4.86 2.24 10.82
C ARG A 143 -4.91 2.42 9.32
N ARG A 144 -5.76 3.32 8.83
CA ARG A 144 -5.75 3.69 7.41
C ARG A 144 -4.61 4.67 7.14
N PRO A 145 -4.04 4.66 5.91
CA PRO A 145 -3.01 5.62 5.54
C PRO A 145 -3.62 7.02 5.61
N ASP A 146 -2.98 7.92 6.35
CA ASP A 146 -3.33 9.33 6.28
C ASP A 146 -2.66 9.93 5.03
N LYS A 147 -3.36 10.81 4.31
CA LYS A 147 -2.78 11.54 3.17
C LYS A 147 -1.50 12.29 3.58
N LYS A 148 -1.40 12.70 4.85
CA LYS A 148 -0.26 13.42 5.42
C LYS A 148 0.88 12.49 5.88
N ARG A 149 0.61 11.21 6.11
CA ARG A 149 1.59 10.19 6.51
C ARG A 149 1.41 8.96 5.64
N PRO A 150 1.93 8.96 4.41
CA PRO A 150 2.03 7.72 3.65
C PRO A 150 2.77 6.70 4.51
N TYR A 151 2.19 5.51 4.68
CA TYR A 151 2.93 4.38 5.23
C TYR A 151 4.21 4.21 4.42
N GLY A 152 5.30 3.84 5.11
CA GLY A 152 6.68 3.94 4.65
C GLY A 152 6.96 3.45 3.23
N SER A 153 8.21 3.59 2.80
CA SER A 153 8.64 3.11 1.47
C SER A 153 8.64 1.58 1.33
N ASP A 154 8.14 0.86 2.34
CA ASP A 154 8.09 -0.59 2.38
C ASP A 154 6.89 -1.18 1.61
N ALA A 155 6.93 -2.49 1.41
CA ALA A 155 5.89 -3.24 0.71
C ALA A 155 4.54 -3.13 1.43
N ASP A 156 4.55 -3.13 2.76
CA ASP A 156 3.35 -2.99 3.59
C ASP A 156 2.65 -1.67 3.27
N GLY A 157 3.40 -0.57 3.20
CA GLY A 157 2.85 0.73 2.86
C GLY A 157 2.28 0.80 1.44
N VAL A 158 2.81 0.06 0.47
CA VAL A 158 2.23 -0.05 -0.88
C VAL A 158 0.91 -0.82 -0.82
N LEU A 159 0.91 -1.99 -0.19
CA LEU A 159 -0.28 -2.85 -0.05
C LEU A 159 -1.41 -2.14 0.70
N SER A 160 -1.06 -1.29 1.68
CA SER A 160 -2.01 -0.43 2.40
C SER A 160 -2.74 0.53 1.47
N SER A 161 -1.99 1.21 0.60
CA SER A 161 -2.54 2.16 -0.36
C SER A 161 -3.40 1.45 -1.40
N VAL A 162 -2.97 0.29 -1.88
CA VAL A 162 -3.77 -0.57 -2.78
C VAL A 162 -5.08 -0.97 -2.10
N ALA A 163 -5.04 -1.46 -0.87
CA ALA A 163 -6.24 -1.83 -0.13
C ALA A 163 -7.22 -0.66 0.05
N PHE A 164 -6.69 0.51 0.40
CA PHE A 164 -7.48 1.71 0.61
C PHE A 164 -8.17 2.20 -0.67
N GLU A 165 -7.43 2.28 -1.79
CA GLU A 165 -7.96 2.75 -3.07
C GLU A 165 -8.93 1.74 -3.71
N ASN A 166 -8.79 0.43 -3.39
CA ASN A 166 -9.66 -0.63 -3.92
C ASN A 166 -10.80 -1.04 -2.98
N ALA A 167 -11.13 -0.20 -2.00
CA ALA A 167 -12.22 -0.50 -1.07
C ALA A 167 -12.12 -1.88 -0.39
N ILE A 168 -10.91 -2.26 0.01
CA ILE A 168 -10.67 -3.47 0.79
C ILE A 168 -10.81 -3.12 2.29
N PRO A 169 -11.67 -3.82 3.04
CA PRO A 169 -11.86 -3.53 4.46
C PRO A 169 -10.59 -3.76 5.27
N MET A 170 -10.24 -2.83 6.16
CA MET A 170 -9.06 -2.97 7.04
C MET A 170 -9.17 -4.15 8.01
N SER A 171 -10.38 -4.63 8.30
CA SER A 171 -10.59 -5.84 9.10
C SER A 171 -9.93 -7.08 8.49
N THR A 172 -9.74 -7.09 7.17
CA THR A 172 -9.07 -8.18 6.45
C THR A 172 -7.59 -8.27 6.78
N PHE A 173 -6.96 -7.20 7.31
CA PHE A 173 -5.53 -7.22 7.64
C PHE A 173 -5.20 -8.11 8.84
N ARG A 174 -6.23 -8.61 9.54
CA ARG A 174 -6.07 -9.57 10.64
C ARG A 174 -5.92 -11.00 10.16
N ASP A 175 -6.30 -11.29 8.92
CA ASP A 175 -6.24 -12.63 8.33
C ASP A 175 -5.70 -12.55 6.90
N ASP A 176 -4.51 -13.10 6.71
CA ASP A 176 -3.79 -13.10 5.43
C ASP A 176 -4.63 -13.73 4.31
N LYS A 177 -5.40 -14.79 4.62
CA LYS A 177 -6.25 -15.47 3.63
C LYS A 177 -7.39 -14.58 3.18
N SER A 178 -8.07 -13.93 4.12
CA SER A 178 -9.12 -12.96 3.84
C SER A 178 -8.59 -11.80 2.98
N PHE A 179 -7.45 -11.22 3.35
CA PHE A 179 -6.86 -10.12 2.58
C PHE A 179 -6.49 -10.53 1.16
N LEU A 180 -5.83 -11.69 0.99
CA LEU A 180 -5.49 -12.23 -0.31
C LEU A 180 -6.74 -12.51 -1.17
N SER A 181 -7.79 -13.07 -0.58
CA SER A 181 -9.07 -13.30 -1.27
C SER A 181 -9.69 -12.00 -1.78
N TRP A 182 -9.63 -10.92 -0.99
CA TRP A 182 -10.10 -9.61 -1.41
C TRP A 182 -9.27 -9.04 -2.55
N LEU A 183 -7.95 -9.16 -2.51
CA LEU A 183 -7.08 -8.71 -3.61
C LEU A 183 -7.41 -9.45 -4.91
N LEU A 184 -7.57 -10.77 -4.86
CA LEU A 184 -7.94 -11.57 -6.04
C LEU A 184 -9.30 -11.15 -6.61
N HIS A 185 -10.30 -10.94 -5.75
CA HIS A 185 -11.61 -10.45 -6.16
C HIS A 185 -11.52 -9.06 -6.81
N ARG A 186 -10.75 -8.13 -6.21
CA ARG A 186 -10.60 -6.77 -6.78
C ARG A 186 -9.81 -6.76 -8.08
N LYS A 187 -8.80 -7.63 -8.23
CA LYS A 187 -8.03 -7.79 -9.48
C LYS A 187 -8.96 -8.10 -10.65
N THR A 188 -9.93 -9.00 -10.47
CA THR A 188 -10.88 -9.34 -11.56
C THR A 188 -11.75 -8.16 -11.99
N SER A 189 -12.04 -7.21 -11.10
CA SER A 189 -12.85 -6.03 -11.43
C SER A 189 -12.06 -4.90 -12.10
N THR A 190 -10.74 -4.88 -11.95
CA THR A 190 -9.87 -3.83 -12.51
C THR A 190 -9.15 -4.26 -13.79
N TRP A 191 -9.39 -5.49 -14.25
CA TRP A 191 -8.81 -6.06 -15.46
C TRP A 191 -9.83 -6.05 -16.62
N PRO A 192 -9.41 -5.81 -17.88
CA PRO A 192 -8.06 -5.48 -18.34
C PRO A 192 -7.64 -4.05 -17.99
N ILE A 193 -6.33 -3.84 -17.79
CA ILE A 193 -5.78 -2.50 -17.60
C ILE A 193 -5.83 -1.78 -18.96
N PRO A 194 -6.56 -0.65 -19.07
CA PRO A 194 -6.66 0.06 -20.33
C PRO A 194 -5.34 0.75 -20.65
N GLN A 195 -5.09 0.93 -21.95
CA GLN A 195 -3.93 1.68 -22.41
C GLN A 195 -4.12 3.17 -22.12
N THR A 196 -3.14 3.76 -21.44
CA THR A 196 -3.11 5.20 -21.21
C THR A 196 -2.41 5.88 -22.39
N PRO A 197 -2.96 6.97 -22.94
CA PRO A 197 -2.28 7.76 -23.95
C PRO A 197 -0.90 8.23 -23.47
N LEU A 198 0.06 8.37 -24.39
CA LEU A 198 1.44 8.73 -24.05
C LEU A 198 1.51 10.11 -23.35
N ALA A 199 0.81 11.11 -23.89
CA ALA A 199 0.78 12.46 -23.31
C ALA A 199 0.29 12.46 -21.85
N ILE A 200 -0.78 11.70 -21.55
CA ILE A 200 -1.27 11.54 -20.18
C ILE A 200 -0.22 10.82 -19.33
N SER A 201 0.43 9.78 -19.87
CA SER A 201 1.45 9.04 -19.14
C SER A 201 2.64 9.92 -18.72
N GLN A 202 3.10 10.79 -19.63
CA GLN A 202 4.17 11.75 -19.37
C GLN A 202 3.76 12.77 -18.31
N GLU A 203 2.56 13.34 -18.44
CA GLU A 203 2.00 14.29 -17.46
C GLU A 203 1.90 13.66 -16.06
N LEU A 204 1.38 12.42 -15.98
CA LEU A 204 1.19 11.73 -14.71
C LEU A 204 2.51 11.30 -14.08
N ILE A 205 3.53 10.91 -14.86
CA ILE A 205 4.88 10.67 -14.34
C ILE A 205 5.46 11.96 -13.78
N SER A 206 5.35 13.07 -14.52
CA SER A 206 5.86 14.37 -14.08
C SER A 206 5.20 14.89 -12.80
N LYS A 207 3.98 14.43 -12.46
CA LYS A 207 3.28 14.74 -11.20
C LYS A 207 3.72 13.87 -10.01
N GLN A 208 4.54 12.84 -10.20
CA GLN A 208 4.96 11.97 -9.09
C GLN A 208 5.94 12.71 -8.18
N GLY A 209 5.63 12.71 -6.88
CA GLY A 209 6.44 13.36 -5.83
C GLY A 209 7.28 12.39 -4.99
N SER A 210 7.12 11.07 -5.19
CA SER A 210 7.84 10.05 -4.43
C SER A 210 8.33 8.92 -5.33
N LEU A 211 9.45 8.28 -4.96
CA LEU A 211 9.96 7.10 -5.67
C LEU A 211 8.97 5.92 -5.61
N LYS A 212 8.25 5.80 -4.50
CA LYS A 212 7.23 4.76 -4.32
C LYS A 212 6.11 4.90 -5.35
N ASP A 213 5.56 6.11 -5.49
CA ASP A 213 4.50 6.37 -6.45
C ASP A 213 5.01 6.29 -7.89
N LEU A 214 6.25 6.73 -8.14
CA LEU A 214 6.91 6.57 -9.45
C LEU A 214 7.04 5.10 -9.83
N ARG A 215 7.56 4.24 -8.93
CA ARG A 215 7.65 2.80 -9.17
C ARG A 215 6.28 2.19 -9.40
N ARG A 216 5.28 2.57 -8.60
CA ARG A 216 3.93 2.06 -8.76
C ARG A 216 3.37 2.41 -10.14
N TYR A 217 3.56 3.65 -10.57
CA TYR A 217 3.08 4.11 -11.87
C TYR A 217 3.82 3.45 -13.04
N ILE A 218 5.14 3.30 -12.96
CA ILE A 218 5.91 2.60 -14.00
C ILE A 218 5.48 1.14 -14.09
N LEU A 219 5.32 0.44 -12.95
CA LEU A 219 4.83 -0.94 -12.95
C LEU A 219 3.43 -1.06 -13.56
N PHE A 220 2.56 -0.09 -13.31
CA PHE A 220 1.25 0.00 -13.94
C PHE A 220 1.37 0.14 -15.47
N LEU A 221 2.23 1.03 -15.97
CA LEU A 221 2.47 1.19 -17.40
C LEU A 221 3.04 -0.09 -18.05
N LEU A 222 3.95 -0.78 -17.36
CA LEU A 222 4.51 -2.05 -17.84
C LEU A 222 3.45 -3.14 -18.02
N GLN A 223 2.32 -3.04 -17.33
CA GLN A 223 1.22 -4.00 -17.42
C GLN A 223 0.19 -3.69 -18.53
N GLN A 224 0.34 -2.59 -19.28
CA GLN A 224 -0.57 -2.18 -20.36
C GLN A 224 -0.42 -3.00 -21.66
N GLY A 225 -0.27 -4.32 -21.53
CA GLY A 225 -0.05 -5.23 -22.65
C GLY A 225 1.36 -5.12 -23.24
N LYS A 226 1.50 -5.55 -24.51
CA LYS A 226 2.80 -5.67 -25.18
C LYS A 226 3.53 -4.33 -25.39
N ASP A 227 2.78 -3.23 -25.48
CA ASP A 227 3.34 -1.88 -25.67
C ASP A 227 3.79 -1.23 -24.35
N GLY A 228 3.49 -1.83 -23.19
CA GLY A 228 3.82 -1.27 -21.88
C GLY A 228 5.31 -0.88 -21.75
N PRO A 229 6.27 -1.78 -22.01
CA PRO A 229 7.70 -1.46 -22.00
C PRO A 229 8.09 -0.31 -22.93
N ARG A 230 7.49 -0.24 -24.13
CA ARG A 230 7.74 0.82 -25.10
C ARG A 230 7.25 2.17 -24.60
N ARG A 231 6.08 2.21 -23.95
CA ARG A 231 5.54 3.44 -23.34
C ARG A 231 6.43 3.95 -22.21
N VAL A 232 6.91 3.06 -21.35
CA VAL A 232 7.84 3.44 -20.28
C VAL A 232 9.14 4.00 -20.87
N HIS A 233 9.66 3.40 -21.94
CA HIS A 233 10.83 3.89 -22.66
C HIS A 233 10.64 5.30 -23.22
N GLN A 234 9.47 5.57 -23.80
CA GLN A 234 9.10 6.91 -24.29
C GLN A 234 8.95 7.97 -23.19
N CYS A 235 8.85 7.56 -21.93
CA CYS A 235 8.79 8.44 -20.77
C CYS A 235 10.14 8.57 -20.03
N ASN A 236 11.25 8.12 -20.61
CA ASN A 236 12.56 8.13 -19.95
C ASN A 236 12.96 9.52 -19.43
N GLU A 237 12.67 10.59 -20.18
CA GLU A 237 12.98 11.96 -19.76
C GLU A 237 12.17 12.39 -18.53
N ASP A 238 10.87 12.13 -18.52
CA ASP A 238 9.98 12.44 -17.39
C ASP A 238 10.37 11.65 -16.14
N ILE A 239 10.73 10.37 -16.31
CA ILE A 239 11.22 9.52 -15.22
C ILE A 239 12.52 10.11 -14.65
N ALA A 240 13.47 10.48 -15.52
CA ALA A 240 14.73 11.10 -15.11
C ALA A 240 14.50 12.41 -14.34
N ARG A 241 13.57 13.24 -14.81
CA ARG A 241 13.20 14.51 -14.16
C ARG A 241 12.67 14.28 -12.74
N VAL A 242 11.81 13.29 -12.55
CA VAL A 242 11.31 12.92 -11.20
C VAL A 242 12.46 12.44 -10.32
N LEU A 243 13.36 11.61 -10.85
CA LEU A 243 14.52 11.12 -10.10
C LEU A 243 15.42 12.25 -9.65
N PHE A 244 15.77 13.17 -10.54
CA PHE A 244 16.62 14.31 -10.17
C PHE A 244 15.99 15.18 -9.09
N ARG A 245 14.67 15.43 -9.13
CA ARG A 245 13.97 16.14 -8.05
C ARG A 245 14.11 15.43 -6.70
N VAL A 246 13.99 14.10 -6.67
CA VAL A 246 14.16 13.33 -5.43
C VAL A 246 15.63 13.33 -4.98
N LEU A 247 16.56 13.26 -5.92
CA LEU A 247 18.00 13.24 -5.66
C LEU A 247 18.54 14.60 -5.18
N SER A 248 17.83 15.71 -5.43
CA SER A 248 18.16 17.02 -4.85
C SER A 248 18.07 17.05 -3.32
N GLU A 249 17.39 16.09 -2.68
CA GLU A 249 17.33 15.93 -1.22
C GLU A 249 17.86 14.55 -0.75
N PRO A 250 19.17 14.26 -0.91
CA PRO A 250 19.70 12.90 -0.77
C PRO A 250 19.80 12.43 0.68
N ASP A 251 20.04 13.33 1.63
CA ASP A 251 20.27 12.99 3.04
C ASP A 251 19.01 12.47 3.76
N LYS A 252 17.82 12.85 3.27
CA LYS A 252 16.53 12.34 3.80
C LYS A 252 16.16 10.95 3.24
N ASN A 253 16.81 10.50 2.16
CA ASN A 253 16.32 9.39 1.32
C ASN A 253 17.30 8.22 1.15
N SER A 254 18.50 8.26 1.73
CA SER A 254 19.60 7.32 1.43
C SER A 254 19.24 5.82 1.46
N LEU A 255 18.47 5.37 2.46
CA LEU A 255 18.04 3.97 2.59
C LEU A 255 16.99 3.58 1.53
N THR A 256 16.12 4.53 1.18
CA THR A 256 15.12 4.39 0.10
C THR A 256 15.78 4.38 -1.28
N LEU A 257 16.86 5.14 -1.49
CA LEU A 257 17.59 5.14 -2.76
C LEU A 257 18.22 3.76 -3.04
N ARG A 258 18.83 3.15 -2.02
CA ARG A 258 19.47 1.83 -2.15
C ARG A 258 18.46 0.72 -2.48
N SER A 259 17.28 0.73 -1.86
CA SER A 259 16.23 -0.25 -2.14
C SER A 259 15.55 -0.05 -3.51
N PHE A 260 15.72 1.12 -4.12
CA PHE A 260 15.12 1.46 -5.42
C PHE A 260 15.98 1.06 -6.62
N LEU A 261 17.30 0.95 -6.46
CA LEU A 261 18.20 0.58 -7.56
C LEU A 261 17.88 -0.74 -8.26
N PRO A 262 17.50 -1.84 -7.56
CA PRO A 262 17.12 -3.09 -8.23
C PRO A 262 15.99 -2.91 -9.23
N PHE A 263 15.07 -1.98 -8.97
CA PHE A 263 13.97 -1.67 -9.89
C PHE A 263 14.47 -1.09 -11.21
N PHE A 264 15.41 -0.14 -11.19
CA PHE A 264 16.00 0.40 -12.41
C PHE A 264 16.92 -0.58 -13.13
N ASN A 265 17.63 -1.45 -12.41
CA ASN A 265 18.40 -2.51 -13.03
C ASN A 265 17.49 -3.48 -13.81
N ASN A 266 16.33 -3.82 -13.25
CA ASN A 266 15.35 -4.65 -13.94
C ASN A 266 14.74 -3.92 -15.15
N LEU A 267 14.43 -2.63 -15.02
CA LEU A 267 13.95 -1.82 -16.15
C LEU A 267 14.99 -1.75 -17.27
N PHE A 268 16.26 -1.58 -16.92
CA PHE A 268 17.36 -1.57 -17.87
C PHE A 268 17.52 -2.93 -18.58
N ALA A 269 17.40 -4.04 -17.84
CA ALA A 269 17.40 -5.38 -18.43
C ALA A 269 16.23 -5.58 -19.41
N ILE A 270 15.03 -5.08 -19.10
CA ILE A 270 13.88 -5.10 -20.02
C ILE A 270 14.23 -4.33 -21.30
N TYR A 271 14.85 -3.16 -21.21
CA TYR A 271 15.23 -2.39 -22.39
C TYR A 271 16.27 -3.12 -23.24
N GLN A 272 17.29 -3.71 -22.61
CA GLN A 272 18.31 -4.50 -23.32
C GLN A 272 17.71 -5.70 -24.05
N GLN A 273 16.78 -6.42 -23.41
CA GLN A 273 16.07 -7.55 -24.03
C GLN A 273 15.27 -7.13 -25.27
N ASN A 274 14.73 -5.91 -25.29
CA ASN A 274 14.00 -5.35 -26.43
C ASN A 274 14.91 -4.62 -27.44
N GLY A 275 16.23 -4.62 -27.23
CA GLY A 275 17.19 -3.92 -28.10
C GLY A 275 17.12 -2.40 -27.99
N TRP A 276 16.52 -1.84 -26.95
CA TRP A 276 16.41 -0.41 -26.72
C TRP A 276 17.52 0.11 -25.82
N ALA A 277 18.08 1.26 -26.17
CA ALA A 277 19.04 1.95 -25.32
C ALA A 277 18.30 2.74 -24.22
N LEU A 278 18.87 2.75 -23.01
CA LEU A 278 18.44 3.66 -21.94
C LEU A 278 18.73 5.10 -22.38
N GLY A 279 17.73 5.99 -22.37
CA GLY A 279 17.93 7.39 -22.77
C GLY A 279 19.02 8.10 -21.94
N PRO A 280 19.71 9.12 -22.50
CA PRO A 280 20.84 9.76 -21.84
C PRO A 280 20.46 10.37 -20.48
N GLU A 281 19.27 10.96 -20.34
CA GLU A 281 18.77 11.57 -19.10
C GLU A 281 18.56 10.52 -18.01
N LEU A 282 17.92 9.40 -18.36
CA LEU A 282 17.67 8.34 -17.39
C LEU A 282 18.96 7.60 -17.05
N CYS A 283 19.88 7.43 -18.00
CA CYS A 283 21.20 6.88 -17.76
C CYS A 283 22.01 7.75 -16.78
N GLY A 284 22.01 9.07 -16.96
CA GLY A 284 22.63 10.02 -16.04
C GLY A 284 22.00 9.97 -14.65
N ALA A 285 20.67 9.99 -14.56
CA ALA A 285 19.94 9.89 -13.30
C ALA A 285 20.25 8.58 -12.56
N CYS A 286 20.28 7.44 -13.26
CA CYS A 286 20.63 6.14 -12.69
C CYS A 286 22.09 6.07 -12.22
N LEU A 287 23.03 6.71 -12.94
CA LEU A 287 24.43 6.82 -12.52
C LEU A 287 24.55 7.61 -11.20
N VAL A 288 23.90 8.78 -11.12
CA VAL A 288 23.88 9.62 -9.91
C VAL A 288 23.20 8.90 -8.74
N LEU A 289 22.07 8.23 -8.99
CA LEU A 289 21.39 7.38 -8.00
C LEU A 289 22.31 6.28 -7.46
N SER A 290 23.04 5.60 -8.34
CA SER A 290 23.98 4.53 -7.98
C SER A 290 25.13 5.05 -7.12
N ALA A 291 25.64 6.24 -7.44
CA ALA A 291 26.64 6.93 -6.64
C ALA A 291 26.13 7.30 -5.25
N HIS A 292 24.93 7.89 -5.13
CA HIS A 292 24.33 8.21 -3.84
C HIS A 292 24.06 6.98 -2.97
N ALA A 293 23.61 5.88 -3.57
CA ALA A 293 23.42 4.62 -2.86
C ALA A 293 24.74 3.87 -2.58
N PHE A 294 25.87 4.40 -3.06
CA PHE A 294 27.20 3.81 -2.96
C PHE A 294 27.25 2.36 -3.49
N GLN A 295 26.54 2.11 -4.59
CA GLN A 295 26.50 0.81 -5.28
C GLN A 295 27.44 0.85 -6.50
N LEU A 296 28.73 0.65 -6.26
CA LEU A 296 29.80 0.84 -7.26
C LEU A 296 29.64 -0.03 -8.51
N GLN A 297 29.17 -1.27 -8.36
CA GLN A 297 28.89 -2.16 -9.49
C GLN A 297 27.76 -1.63 -10.39
N ALA A 298 26.70 -1.08 -9.79
CA ALA A 298 25.60 -0.48 -10.55
C ALA A 298 26.06 0.80 -11.26
N ALA A 299 26.86 1.64 -10.57
CA ALA A 299 27.47 2.82 -11.17
C ALA A 299 28.35 2.46 -12.38
N GLY A 300 29.17 1.42 -12.25
CA GLY A 300 29.98 0.88 -13.35
C GLY A 300 29.15 0.46 -14.56
N ARG A 301 28.03 -0.24 -14.36
CA ARG A 301 27.13 -0.67 -15.45
C ARG A 301 26.51 0.51 -16.20
N PHE A 302 26.02 1.52 -15.50
CA PHE A 302 25.44 2.71 -16.15
C PHE A 302 26.53 3.55 -16.83
N LEU A 303 27.72 3.65 -16.24
CA LEU A 303 28.88 4.30 -16.85
C LEU A 303 29.32 3.59 -18.14
N GLU A 304 29.37 2.25 -18.12
CA GLU A 304 29.66 1.45 -19.31
C GLU A 304 28.65 1.69 -20.43
N HIS A 305 27.36 1.64 -20.07
CA HIS A 305 26.29 1.88 -21.04
C HIS A 305 26.38 3.28 -21.66
N GLY A 306 26.53 4.32 -20.84
CA GLY A 306 26.62 5.69 -21.36
C GLY A 306 27.86 5.96 -22.21
N LEU A 307 28.99 5.32 -21.91
CA LEU A 307 30.19 5.36 -22.75
C LEU A 307 29.99 4.64 -24.09
N LYS A 308 29.43 3.43 -24.08
CA LYS A 308 29.11 2.68 -25.31
C LYS A 308 28.15 3.45 -26.22
N GLN A 309 27.16 4.12 -25.63
CA GLN A 309 26.18 4.93 -26.36
C GLN A 309 26.63 6.37 -26.64
N ARG A 310 27.86 6.73 -26.26
CA ARG A 310 28.47 8.05 -26.53
C ARG A 310 27.65 9.21 -25.96
N TYR A 311 27.09 9.06 -24.76
CA TYR A 311 26.30 10.10 -24.10
C TYR A 311 27.15 11.25 -23.55
N TRP A 312 28.38 10.97 -23.11
CA TRP A 312 29.25 11.95 -22.44
C TRP A 312 30.50 12.28 -23.28
N ILE A 313 30.28 12.74 -24.50
CA ILE A 313 31.32 13.30 -25.38
C ILE A 313 31.24 14.84 -25.31
N ASP A 314 32.39 15.51 -25.48
CA ASP A 314 32.48 16.97 -25.38
C ASP A 314 31.43 17.68 -26.25
N GLY A 315 30.87 18.77 -25.71
CA GLY A 315 29.80 19.54 -26.35
C GLY A 315 28.39 18.93 -26.25
N LYS A 316 28.22 17.72 -25.68
CA LYS A 316 26.88 17.19 -25.42
C LYS A 316 26.32 17.66 -24.07
N PRO A 317 25.01 17.95 -23.98
CA PRO A 317 24.37 18.19 -22.70
C PRO A 317 24.53 16.93 -21.83
N ARG A 318 24.58 17.09 -20.50
CA ARG A 318 24.59 16.02 -19.46
C ARG A 318 25.95 15.51 -18.95
N ILE A 319 27.06 16.16 -19.27
CA ILE A 319 28.34 15.90 -18.56
C ILE A 319 28.22 16.25 -17.06
N SER A 320 27.35 17.21 -16.73
CA SER A 320 26.95 17.58 -15.37
C SER A 320 26.53 16.38 -14.52
N ASP A 321 25.93 15.37 -15.12
CA ASP A 321 25.41 14.20 -14.39
C ASP A 321 26.55 13.29 -13.93
N VAL A 322 27.61 13.19 -14.76
CA VAL A 322 28.85 12.48 -14.40
C VAL A 322 29.58 13.21 -13.29
N GLN A 323 29.64 14.55 -13.36
CA GLN A 323 30.21 15.36 -12.28
C GLN A 323 29.41 15.17 -10.97
N ALA A 324 28.08 15.25 -11.02
CA ALA A 324 27.22 15.04 -9.86
C ALA A 324 27.40 13.63 -9.26
N ALA A 325 27.59 12.61 -10.10
CA ALA A 325 27.88 11.26 -9.63
C ALA A 325 29.23 11.17 -8.90
N LEU A 326 30.29 11.82 -9.42
CA LEU A 326 31.58 11.89 -8.72
C LEU A 326 31.49 12.63 -7.39
N GLU A 327 30.74 13.75 -7.34
CA GLU A 327 30.48 14.49 -6.10
C GLU A 327 29.71 13.64 -5.07
N ALA A 328 28.73 12.85 -5.52
CA ALA A 328 27.99 11.93 -4.66
C ALA A 328 28.89 10.80 -4.11
N LEU A 329 29.78 10.24 -4.94
CA LEU A 329 30.76 9.24 -4.50
C LEU A 329 31.71 9.82 -3.45
N HIS A 330 32.21 11.04 -3.65
CA HIS A 330 33.02 11.77 -2.68
C HIS A 330 32.34 11.87 -1.32
N ARG A 331 31.11 12.41 -1.31
CA ARG A 331 30.36 12.62 -0.05
C ARG A 331 30.07 11.31 0.67
N ARG A 332 29.87 10.20 -0.05
CA ARG A 332 29.58 8.90 0.54
C ARG A 332 30.83 8.19 1.05
N TRP A 333 31.95 8.30 0.33
CA TRP A 333 33.25 7.84 0.81
C TRP A 333 33.60 8.47 2.16
N ASP A 334 33.41 9.79 2.30
CA ASP A 334 33.67 10.51 3.55
C ASP A 334 32.78 10.05 4.72
N LYS A 335 31.54 9.62 4.42
CA LYS A 335 30.62 9.09 5.45
C LYS A 335 31.01 7.68 5.87
N GLU A 336 31.38 6.82 4.92
CA GLU A 336 31.78 5.44 5.21
C GLU A 336 33.06 5.40 6.07
N ALA A 337 34.07 6.18 5.68
CA ALA A 337 35.33 6.29 6.42
C ALA A 337 35.16 6.82 7.87
N ARG A 338 34.13 7.64 8.14
CA ARG A 338 33.79 8.14 9.48
C ARG A 338 33.04 7.11 10.32
N ASN A 339 32.14 6.34 9.70
CA ASN A 339 31.40 5.29 10.39
C ASN A 339 32.35 4.16 10.85
N ASP A 340 33.39 3.87 10.05
CA ASP A 340 34.41 2.87 10.39
C ASP A 340 35.38 3.34 11.51
N ALA A 341 35.45 4.65 11.77
CA ALA A 341 36.30 5.23 12.82
C ALA A 341 35.62 5.31 14.20
N SER A 342 34.34 4.90 14.30
CA SER A 342 33.59 4.89 15.57
C SER A 342 33.67 3.50 16.23
N PRO A 343 33.95 3.40 17.54
CA PRO A 343 34.01 2.10 18.23
C PRO A 343 32.62 1.43 18.26
N PRO A 344 32.56 0.09 18.23
CA PRO A 344 31.31 -0.64 18.09
C PRO A 344 30.58 -0.73 19.43
N ASP A 345 29.83 0.32 19.78
CA ASP A 345 28.81 0.23 20.83
C ASP A 345 27.43 -0.02 20.19
N GLY A 346 26.95 -1.26 20.34
CA GLY A 346 25.55 -1.61 20.12
C GLY A 346 25.29 -2.48 18.88
N GLU A 347 24.68 -3.64 19.13
CA GLU A 347 24.23 -4.66 18.18
C GLU A 347 23.56 -4.08 16.91
N ALA A 348 24.31 -3.95 15.83
CA ALA A 348 23.77 -3.82 14.49
C ALA A 348 24.11 -5.08 13.71
N HIS A 349 23.09 -5.77 13.19
CA HIS A 349 23.24 -6.92 12.31
C HIS A 349 24.07 -6.54 11.07
N HIS A 350 25.38 -6.79 11.11
CA HIS A 350 26.25 -6.72 9.95
C HIS A 350 25.89 -7.87 9.00
N VAL A 351 25.41 -7.52 7.81
CA VAL A 351 25.41 -8.44 6.67
C VAL A 351 26.88 -8.72 6.31
N PRO A 352 27.34 -9.98 6.32
CA PRO A 352 28.73 -10.30 6.05
C PRO A 352 29.00 -10.12 4.55
N GLY A 353 29.93 -9.23 4.18
CA GLY A 353 30.37 -9.16 2.78
C GLY A 353 31.27 -8.00 2.36
N ASN A 354 31.23 -6.83 3.00
CA ASN A 354 32.01 -5.67 2.53
C ASN A 354 33.19 -5.37 3.45
N ARG A 355 34.36 -5.95 3.16
CA ARG A 355 35.62 -5.44 3.71
C ARG A 355 35.96 -4.10 3.04
N PRO A 356 36.45 -3.09 3.79
CA PRO A 356 36.78 -1.76 3.25
C PRO A 356 37.79 -1.80 2.10
N ASP A 357 38.71 -2.77 2.10
CA ASP A 357 39.68 -2.98 1.02
C ASP A 357 38.99 -3.28 -0.33
N SER A 358 37.91 -4.07 -0.33
CA SER A 358 37.15 -4.37 -1.55
C SER A 358 36.40 -3.14 -2.08
N CYS A 359 35.89 -2.28 -1.20
CA CYS A 359 35.24 -1.02 -1.61
C CYS A 359 36.24 -0.07 -2.26
N ARG A 360 37.44 0.05 -1.68
CA ARG A 360 38.53 0.87 -2.24
C ARG A 360 38.95 0.36 -3.61
N GLU A 361 39.22 -0.93 -3.74
CA GLU A 361 39.62 -1.57 -5.01
C GLU A 361 38.56 -1.39 -6.11
N ASN A 362 37.28 -1.60 -5.78
CA ASN A 362 36.18 -1.41 -6.72
C ASN A 362 36.05 0.05 -7.16
N LEU A 363 36.26 1.00 -6.25
CA LEU A 363 36.20 2.43 -6.58
C LEU A 363 37.40 2.84 -7.44
N VAL A 364 38.60 2.36 -7.13
CA VAL A 364 39.80 2.56 -7.95
C VAL A 364 39.59 1.98 -9.34
N SER A 365 39.03 0.77 -9.46
CA SER A 365 38.70 0.14 -10.74
C SER A 365 37.69 0.97 -11.54
N LEU A 366 36.67 1.52 -10.89
CA LEU A 366 35.67 2.37 -11.54
C LEU A 366 36.26 3.71 -12.05
N LEU A 367 37.25 4.25 -11.34
CA LEU A 367 37.89 5.52 -11.70
C LEU A 367 38.97 5.37 -12.75
N ALA A 368 39.85 4.38 -12.60
CA ALA A 368 41.04 4.18 -13.44
C ALA A 368 40.83 3.15 -14.57
N GLY A 369 39.81 2.31 -14.47
CA GLY A 369 39.61 1.11 -15.29
C GLY A 369 40.21 -0.13 -14.61
N GLY A 370 39.53 -1.27 -14.68
CA GLY A 370 40.05 -2.54 -14.16
C GLY A 370 41.32 -2.99 -14.89
N VAL A 371 42.19 -3.71 -14.15
CA VAL A 371 43.37 -4.37 -14.70
C VAL A 371 42.91 -5.36 -15.78
N GLY A 372 43.21 -5.06 -17.05
CA GLY A 372 42.84 -5.88 -18.21
C GLY A 372 41.78 -5.30 -19.15
N ASN A 373 41.15 -4.17 -18.81
CA ASN A 373 40.07 -3.59 -19.63
C ASN A 373 40.43 -2.19 -20.18
N ASP A 374 41.66 -2.01 -20.70
CA ASP A 374 42.21 -0.84 -21.42
C ASP A 374 41.87 0.58 -20.89
N GLY A 375 41.31 0.72 -19.69
CA GLY A 375 40.71 1.98 -19.22
C GLY A 375 39.49 2.46 -20.03
N LYS A 376 38.93 1.65 -20.94
CA LYS A 376 37.85 2.06 -21.88
C LYS A 376 36.51 2.37 -21.20
N VAL A 377 36.28 1.79 -20.03
CA VAL A 377 35.05 1.94 -19.24
C VAL A 377 35.42 2.48 -17.86
N SER A 378 35.68 3.77 -17.77
CA SER A 378 36.12 4.42 -16.53
C SER A 378 35.75 5.89 -16.51
N PHE A 379 35.68 6.50 -15.31
CA PHE A 379 35.52 7.95 -15.20
C PHE A 379 36.70 8.69 -15.84
N LYS A 380 37.91 8.13 -15.80
CA LYS A 380 39.08 8.65 -16.52
C LYS A 380 38.84 8.76 -18.02
N ALA A 381 38.17 7.79 -18.64
CA ALA A 381 37.83 7.84 -20.06
C ALA A 381 36.86 9.00 -20.37
N VAL A 382 35.86 9.22 -19.51
CA VAL A 382 34.94 10.37 -19.64
C VAL A 382 35.69 11.69 -19.48
N VAL A 383 36.54 11.83 -18.45
CA VAL A 383 37.31 13.06 -18.21
C VAL A 383 38.25 13.37 -19.38
N LYS A 384 38.93 12.37 -19.93
CA LYS A 384 39.78 12.54 -21.12
C LYS A 384 39.00 12.99 -22.36
N SER A 385 37.77 12.52 -22.50
CA SER A 385 36.89 12.85 -23.62
C SER A 385 36.23 14.23 -23.50
N ASN A 386 36.41 14.93 -22.37
CA ASN A 386 35.79 16.23 -22.07
C ASN A 386 36.82 17.22 -21.49
N PRO A 387 37.85 17.62 -22.27
CA PRO A 387 38.91 18.50 -21.79
C PRO A 387 38.42 19.90 -21.39
N SER A 388 37.29 20.36 -21.93
CA SER A 388 36.71 21.68 -21.65
C SER A 388 36.07 21.79 -20.24
N GLN A 389 35.79 20.67 -19.59
CA GLN A 389 34.99 20.62 -18.35
C GLN A 389 35.89 20.63 -17.10
N GLU A 390 36.24 21.82 -16.61
CA GLU A 390 37.11 22.00 -15.44
C GLU A 390 36.52 21.39 -14.16
N GLY A 391 35.23 21.59 -13.90
CA GLY A 391 34.56 21.04 -12.71
C GLY A 391 34.62 19.50 -12.64
N LEU A 392 34.46 18.83 -13.78
CA LEU A 392 34.58 17.37 -13.87
C LEU A 392 36.02 16.91 -13.55
N LYS A 393 37.03 17.59 -14.10
CA LYS A 393 38.45 17.30 -13.85
C LYS A 393 38.81 17.51 -12.38
N GLU A 394 38.28 18.56 -11.77
CA GLU A 394 38.51 18.88 -10.37
C GLU A 394 37.93 17.80 -9.46
N GLN A 395 36.67 17.42 -9.66
CA GLN A 395 36.02 16.38 -8.85
C GLN A 395 36.74 15.03 -9.01
N PHE A 396 37.13 14.67 -10.24
CA PHE A 396 37.90 13.45 -10.50
C PHE A 396 39.27 13.47 -9.79
N SER A 397 40.03 14.56 -9.93
CA SER A 397 41.37 14.68 -9.33
C SER A 397 41.32 14.65 -7.81
N ARG A 398 40.32 15.31 -7.20
CA ARG A 398 40.08 15.24 -5.75
C ARG A 398 39.83 13.80 -5.30
N LEU A 399 39.10 12.98 -6.07
CA LEU A 399 38.76 11.61 -5.66
C LEU A 399 39.96 10.68 -5.76
N ILE A 400 40.75 10.82 -6.83
CA ILE A 400 41.99 10.09 -7.03
C ILE A 400 43.01 10.44 -5.93
N ALA A 401 43.19 11.73 -5.62
CA ALA A 401 44.13 12.16 -4.59
C ALA A 401 43.80 11.56 -3.22
N ARG A 402 42.52 11.39 -2.90
CA ARG A 402 42.05 10.78 -1.63
C ARG A 402 42.28 9.28 -1.55
N LEU A 403 42.20 8.57 -2.67
CA LEU A 403 42.37 7.12 -2.71
C LEU A 403 43.84 6.68 -2.63
N GLY A 404 44.78 7.64 -2.72
CA GLY A 404 46.22 7.38 -2.80
C GLY A 404 46.62 6.70 -4.11
N PRO A 405 47.92 6.54 -4.39
CA PRO A 405 48.35 5.72 -5.51
C PRO A 405 47.81 4.29 -5.33
N PRO A 406 47.31 3.63 -6.39
CA PRO A 406 46.93 2.23 -6.32
C PRO A 406 48.16 1.46 -5.83
N SER A 407 48.04 0.78 -4.69
CA SER A 407 49.11 -0.06 -4.19
C SER A 407 49.45 -1.09 -5.26
N ASP A 408 50.71 -1.10 -5.70
CA ASP A 408 51.30 -2.13 -6.55
C ASP A 408 51.30 -3.47 -5.81
N HIS A 409 50.12 -4.08 -5.65
CA HIS A 409 50.01 -5.50 -5.39
C HIS A 409 50.12 -6.23 -6.72
N SER A 410 51.34 -6.26 -7.25
CA SER A 410 51.76 -7.34 -8.13
C SER A 410 51.56 -8.64 -7.36
N PRO A 411 50.74 -9.60 -7.85
CA PRO A 411 50.73 -10.92 -7.27
C PRO A 411 52.13 -11.51 -7.51
N ARG A 412 52.90 -11.68 -6.44
CA ARG A 412 54.08 -12.54 -6.49
C ARG A 412 53.59 -13.94 -6.85
N LEU A 413 53.77 -14.32 -8.11
CA LEU A 413 53.73 -15.70 -8.56
C LEU A 413 54.61 -16.53 -7.62
N LYS A 414 53.99 -17.50 -6.94
CA LYS A 414 54.64 -18.72 -6.48
C LYS A 414 53.88 -19.89 -7.06
#